data_AF-A0A9P0KDH0-F1
#
_entry.id   AF-A0A9P0KDH0-F1
#
_cell.length_a   1.000
_cell.length_b   1.000
_cell.length_c   1.000
_cell.angle_alpha   90.00
_cell.angle_beta   90.00
_cell.angle_gamma   90.00
#
_symmetry.space_group_name_H-M   'P 1'
#
loop_
_entity.id
_entity.type
_entity.pdbx_description
1 polymer ?
#
loop_
_entity_poly.entity_id
_entity_poly.type
_entity_poly.pdbx_seq_one_letter_code
_entity_poly.pdbx_strand_id
1 'polypeptide(L)'
;MGFKSVLLVTLGSLLSFCSTADVNKHFFPPNFKIGVANAAAQIEGAWNEDGKGETIWDRFAMSRPERIFDHSSPQVAADSYHKWREDVEMVKEMGVDHYRLSIAWARIYPDGYKTEEPNARGVAYYKNLLRSLRALGIEPMVTLYHWDLPQKLQDDFGGWLSPKIVDIFADYARTCFELFGNEVKWWITINEPKQICEAGYGTGGFAPGIYSPGVGSYKCAKNVLLAHAKAYHIYDKEFRQKNQGKVAIVIDSNWFEPASAKPEDKEASERALQFSASSTRLLWYKETLTLN
;
A
#
# COMPACT_ATOMS: atom_id res chain seq x y z
N MET A 1 -71.21 -43.01 -23.14
CA MET A 1 -70.09 -43.13 -22.19
C MET A 1 -69.01 -42.14 -22.62
N GLY A 2 -68.92 -40.98 -21.97
CA GLY A 2 -67.90 -39.98 -22.23
C GLY A 2 -67.23 -39.61 -20.91
N PHE A 3 -65.97 -40.03 -20.74
CA PHE A 3 -65.17 -39.75 -19.55
C PHE A 3 -64.93 -38.24 -19.41
N LYS A 4 -65.29 -37.68 -18.27
CA LYS A 4 -64.84 -36.35 -17.83
C LYS A 4 -63.48 -36.53 -17.16
N SER A 5 -62.41 -36.04 -17.79
CA SER A 5 -61.10 -35.94 -17.16
C SER A 5 -61.09 -34.77 -16.18
N VAL A 6 -60.89 -35.06 -14.90
CA VAL A 6 -60.63 -34.06 -13.85
C VAL A 6 -59.12 -33.87 -13.77
N LEU A 7 -58.65 -32.65 -14.05
CA LEU A 7 -57.25 -32.26 -13.89
C LEU A 7 -57.02 -31.88 -12.42
N LEU A 8 -56.26 -32.68 -11.68
CA LEU A 8 -55.83 -32.37 -10.32
C LEU A 8 -54.54 -31.54 -10.42
N VAL A 9 -54.59 -30.26 -10.06
CA VAL A 9 -53.39 -29.41 -9.93
C VAL A 9 -52.97 -29.41 -8.47
N THR A 10 -51.94 -30.19 -8.13
CA THR A 10 -51.28 -30.11 -6.82
C THR A 10 -50.33 -28.92 -6.81
N LEU A 11 -50.69 -27.88 -6.05
CA LEU A 11 -49.80 -26.76 -5.73
C LEU A 11 -48.70 -27.28 -4.77
N GLY A 12 -47.56 -27.68 -5.31
CA GLY A 12 -46.38 -27.98 -4.50
C GLY A 12 -45.74 -26.67 -4.05
N SER A 13 -45.90 -26.31 -2.78
CA SER A 13 -45.06 -25.28 -2.16
C SER A 13 -43.63 -25.80 -2.09
N LEU A 14 -42.80 -25.36 -3.03
CA LEU A 14 -41.34 -25.44 -2.91
C LEU A 14 -40.93 -24.52 -1.76
N LEU A 15 -40.96 -25.05 -0.54
CA LEU A 15 -40.12 -24.55 0.54
C LEU A 15 -38.68 -24.78 0.09
N SER A 16 -38.13 -23.78 -0.59
CA SER A 16 -36.70 -23.70 -0.82
C SER A 16 -36.07 -23.52 0.56
N PHE A 17 -35.72 -24.64 1.20
CA PHE A 17 -34.74 -24.62 2.27
C PHE A 17 -33.44 -24.16 1.62
N CYS A 18 -33.26 -22.84 1.58
CA CYS A 18 -31.94 -22.29 1.47
C CYS A 18 -31.23 -22.72 2.75
N SER A 19 -30.61 -23.90 2.72
CA SER A 19 -29.53 -24.18 3.63
C SER A 19 -28.53 -23.08 3.34
N THR A 20 -28.50 -22.07 4.21
CA THR A 20 -27.29 -21.32 4.44
C THR A 20 -26.31 -22.37 4.91
N ALA A 21 -25.63 -23.03 3.97
CA ALA A 21 -24.41 -23.71 4.29
C ALA A 21 -23.62 -22.66 5.07
N ASP A 22 -23.32 -22.92 6.34
CA ASP A 22 -22.40 -22.10 7.11
C ASP A 22 -21.06 -22.17 6.36
N VAL A 23 -20.89 -21.27 5.38
CA VAL A 23 -19.73 -21.26 4.48
C VAL A 23 -18.46 -20.92 5.28
N ASN A 24 -18.61 -20.49 6.53
CA ASN A 24 -17.48 -20.12 7.36
C ASN A 24 -17.52 -20.75 8.76
N LYS A 25 -16.83 -21.88 8.91
CA LYS A 25 -16.47 -22.43 10.23
C LYS A 25 -15.22 -21.78 10.82
N HIS A 26 -14.66 -20.76 10.16
CA HIS A 26 -13.49 -20.04 10.66
C HIS A 26 -13.94 -18.89 11.58
N PHE A 27 -13.84 -19.15 12.87
CA PHE A 27 -14.04 -18.13 13.89
C PHE A 27 -12.81 -17.22 13.92
N PHE A 28 -12.97 -15.98 13.47
CA PHE A 28 -12.04 -14.93 13.82
C PHE A 28 -12.33 -14.43 15.25
N PRO A 29 -11.33 -13.89 15.98
CA PRO A 29 -11.59 -13.18 17.23
C PRO A 29 -12.69 -12.11 17.04
N PRO A 30 -13.54 -11.83 18.04
CA PRO A 30 -14.67 -10.91 17.89
C PRO A 30 -14.31 -9.50 17.40
N ASN A 31 -13.05 -9.10 17.55
CA ASN A 31 -12.50 -7.80 17.15
C ASN A 31 -11.55 -7.88 15.93
N PHE A 32 -11.52 -9.01 15.24
CA PHE A 32 -10.78 -9.13 13.99
C PHE A 32 -11.37 -8.21 12.92
N LYS A 33 -10.50 -7.64 12.10
CA LYS A 33 -10.86 -6.64 11.11
C LYS A 33 -10.53 -7.16 9.71
N ILE A 34 -11.49 -7.06 8.81
CA ILE A 34 -11.32 -7.43 7.40
C ILE A 34 -11.23 -6.14 6.58
N GLY A 35 -10.40 -6.14 5.54
CA GLY A 35 -10.25 -4.97 4.68
C GLY A 35 -9.83 -5.33 3.26
N VAL A 36 -9.90 -4.33 2.40
CA VAL A 36 -9.35 -4.36 1.04
C VAL A 36 -8.27 -3.30 0.88
N ALA A 37 -7.38 -3.45 -0.10
CA ALA A 37 -6.20 -2.62 -0.27
C ALA A 37 -5.99 -2.13 -1.71
N ASN A 38 -5.42 -0.94 -1.86
CA ASN A 38 -4.97 -0.37 -3.13
C ASN A 38 -3.67 0.44 -2.94
N ALA A 39 -3.15 0.98 -4.05
CA ALA A 39 -2.08 1.97 -4.09
C ALA A 39 -2.37 3.05 -5.13
N ALA A 40 -1.94 4.28 -4.84
CA ALA A 40 -2.23 5.47 -5.63
C ALA A 40 -1.88 5.30 -7.12
N ALA A 41 -0.64 4.92 -7.43
CA ALA A 41 -0.19 4.71 -8.81
C ALA A 41 -0.93 3.58 -9.56
N GLN A 42 -1.56 2.64 -8.82
CA GLN A 42 -2.25 1.50 -9.42
C GLN A 42 -3.73 1.78 -9.73
N ILE A 43 -4.36 2.76 -9.07
CA ILE A 43 -5.80 3.00 -9.22
C ILE A 43 -6.17 4.46 -9.56
N GLU A 44 -5.39 5.46 -9.14
CA GLU A 44 -5.85 6.84 -9.18
C GLU A 44 -5.97 7.40 -10.59
N GLY A 45 -4.95 7.19 -11.43
CA GLY A 45 -4.83 7.93 -12.68
C GLY A 45 -4.63 9.43 -12.44
N ALA A 46 -5.16 10.25 -13.35
CA ALA A 46 -5.07 11.71 -13.30
C ALA A 46 -3.63 12.17 -13.02
N TRP A 47 -2.69 11.54 -13.74
CA TRP A 47 -1.27 11.53 -13.38
C TRP A 47 -0.62 12.92 -13.42
N ASN A 48 -1.17 13.84 -14.21
CA ASN A 48 -0.71 15.22 -14.40
C ASN A 48 -1.83 16.27 -14.18
N GLU A 49 -2.92 15.89 -13.53
CA GLU A 49 -4.05 16.78 -13.29
C GLU A 49 -3.94 17.50 -11.94
N ASP A 50 -4.62 18.65 -11.85
CA ASP A 50 -4.79 19.41 -10.59
C ASP A 50 -3.48 19.64 -9.83
N GLY A 51 -2.38 19.82 -10.58
CA GLY A 51 -1.05 20.12 -10.04
C GLY A 51 -0.26 18.91 -9.55
N LYS A 52 -0.67 17.65 -9.79
CA LYS A 52 0.17 16.48 -9.49
C LYS A 52 1.46 16.50 -10.32
N GLY A 53 2.59 16.20 -9.68
CA GLY A 53 3.89 15.99 -10.34
C GLY A 53 4.10 14.58 -10.88
N GLU A 54 5.07 14.45 -11.78
CA GLU A 54 5.50 13.17 -12.35
C GLU A 54 6.15 12.27 -11.27
N THR A 55 5.83 10.98 -11.27
CA THR A 55 6.47 9.96 -10.43
C THR A 55 7.43 9.09 -11.24
N ILE A 56 8.27 8.31 -10.55
CA ILE A 56 9.15 7.34 -11.21
C ILE A 56 8.38 6.28 -12.02
N TRP A 57 7.17 5.94 -11.62
CA TRP A 57 6.32 5.00 -12.36
C TRP A 57 5.69 5.63 -13.59
N ASP A 58 5.26 6.90 -13.49
CA ASP A 58 4.81 7.68 -14.64
C ASP A 58 5.91 7.68 -15.71
N ARG A 59 7.14 8.09 -15.35
CA ARG A 59 8.26 8.12 -16.28
C ARG A 59 8.63 6.74 -16.81
N PHE A 60 8.74 5.75 -15.95
CA PHE A 60 9.19 4.40 -16.32
C PHE A 60 8.24 3.77 -17.34
N ALA A 61 6.93 3.76 -17.07
CA ALA A 61 5.95 3.15 -17.96
C ALA A 61 5.83 3.89 -19.30
N MET A 62 5.84 5.24 -19.27
CA MET A 62 5.69 6.03 -20.50
C MET A 62 6.96 6.02 -21.38
N SER A 63 8.14 6.03 -20.78
CA SER A 63 9.41 6.05 -21.54
C SER A 63 9.90 4.67 -21.97
N ARG A 64 9.41 3.61 -21.31
CA ARG A 64 9.79 2.22 -21.55
C ARG A 64 8.57 1.30 -21.54
N PRO A 65 7.60 1.49 -22.46
CA PRO A 65 6.39 0.68 -22.49
C PRO A 65 6.69 -0.82 -22.67
N GLU A 66 7.81 -1.18 -23.31
CA GLU A 66 8.25 -2.57 -23.47
C GLU A 66 8.66 -3.25 -22.15
N ARG A 67 8.85 -2.48 -21.08
CA ARG A 67 9.08 -3.00 -19.72
C ARG A 67 7.79 -3.34 -18.99
N ILE A 68 6.64 -2.97 -19.55
CA ILE A 68 5.31 -3.32 -19.04
C ILE A 68 4.74 -4.41 -19.94
N PHE A 69 4.27 -5.52 -19.33
CA PHE A 69 3.87 -6.72 -20.06
C PHE A 69 2.87 -6.45 -21.21
N ASP A 70 1.89 -5.57 -20.99
CA ASP A 70 0.86 -5.19 -21.94
C ASP A 70 1.04 -3.77 -22.49
N HIS A 71 2.20 -3.14 -22.23
CA HIS A 71 2.53 -1.78 -22.65
C HIS A 71 1.59 -0.69 -22.10
N SER A 72 0.85 -0.98 -21.03
CA SER A 72 -0.03 -0.02 -20.35
C SER A 72 0.77 1.01 -19.50
N SER A 73 0.06 2.03 -19.01
CA SER A 73 0.64 3.10 -18.18
C SER A 73 -0.30 3.49 -17.03
N PRO A 74 0.21 4.09 -15.93
CA PRO A 74 -0.60 4.54 -14.80
C PRO A 74 -1.37 5.84 -15.08
N GLN A 75 -1.39 6.35 -16.32
CA GLN A 75 -1.94 7.66 -16.64
C GLN A 75 -3.42 7.79 -16.28
N VAL A 76 -4.20 6.73 -16.50
CA VAL A 76 -5.63 6.64 -16.17
C VAL A 76 -5.91 5.59 -15.10
N ALA A 77 -5.24 4.42 -15.15
CA ALA A 77 -5.46 3.32 -14.21
C ALA A 77 -6.97 2.96 -14.08
N ALA A 78 -7.50 2.88 -12.86
CA ALA A 78 -8.93 2.67 -12.60
C ALA A 78 -9.73 4.00 -12.56
N ASP A 79 -9.07 5.13 -12.74
CA ASP A 79 -9.64 6.48 -12.70
C ASP A 79 -10.23 6.85 -11.33
N SER A 80 -9.70 6.25 -10.25
CA SER A 80 -10.16 6.48 -8.87
C SER A 80 -10.00 7.93 -8.42
N TYR A 81 -9.13 8.73 -9.04
CA TYR A 81 -9.05 10.17 -8.73
C TYR A 81 -10.40 10.87 -8.96
N HIS A 82 -11.08 10.51 -10.05
CA HIS A 82 -12.40 11.04 -10.38
C HIS A 82 -13.53 10.21 -9.74
N LYS A 83 -13.33 8.89 -9.64
CA LYS A 83 -14.35 7.90 -9.25
C LYS A 83 -14.26 7.42 -7.79
N TRP A 84 -13.59 8.17 -6.94
CA TRP A 84 -13.40 7.77 -5.54
C TRP A 84 -14.73 7.62 -4.78
N ARG A 85 -15.83 8.27 -5.21
CA ARG A 85 -17.14 8.14 -4.57
C ARG A 85 -17.73 6.76 -4.82
N GLU A 86 -17.64 6.30 -6.06
CA GLU A 86 -18.02 4.96 -6.50
C GLU A 86 -17.16 3.92 -5.78
N ASP A 87 -15.86 4.15 -5.63
CA ASP A 87 -14.98 3.26 -4.84
C ASP A 87 -15.46 3.15 -3.38
N VAL A 88 -15.82 4.27 -2.75
CA VAL A 88 -16.34 4.31 -1.38
C VAL A 88 -17.67 3.55 -1.26
N GLU A 89 -18.56 3.68 -2.23
CA GLU A 89 -19.82 2.94 -2.29
C GLU A 89 -19.56 1.42 -2.40
N MET A 90 -18.65 1.00 -3.28
CA MET A 90 -18.28 -0.42 -3.41
C MET A 90 -17.68 -0.98 -2.13
N VAL A 91 -16.77 -0.26 -1.46
CA VAL A 91 -16.17 -0.71 -0.19
C VAL A 91 -17.23 -0.85 0.91
N LYS A 92 -18.21 0.05 0.94
CA LYS A 92 -19.34 -0.04 1.86
C LYS A 92 -20.19 -1.28 1.58
N GLU A 93 -20.50 -1.55 0.32
CA GLU A 93 -21.28 -2.73 -0.09
C GLU A 93 -20.58 -4.04 0.26
N MET A 94 -19.25 -4.08 0.21
CA MET A 94 -18.46 -5.24 0.66
C MET A 94 -18.56 -5.49 2.18
N GLY A 95 -18.97 -4.50 2.97
CA GLY A 95 -19.13 -4.64 4.42
C GLY A 95 -17.82 -4.85 5.17
N VAL A 96 -16.70 -4.33 4.65
CA VAL A 96 -15.37 -4.46 5.28
C VAL A 96 -15.13 -3.39 6.34
N ASP A 97 -14.25 -3.68 7.30
CA ASP A 97 -13.89 -2.74 8.36
C ASP A 97 -12.81 -1.74 7.92
N HIS A 98 -11.87 -2.16 7.07
CA HIS A 98 -10.71 -1.38 6.66
C HIS A 98 -10.68 -1.11 5.16
N TYR A 99 -10.27 0.11 4.81
CA TYR A 99 -9.80 0.43 3.46
C TYR A 99 -8.35 0.88 3.54
N ARG A 100 -7.45 0.04 3.03
CA ARG A 100 -6.03 0.38 2.94
C ARG A 100 -5.76 1.09 1.61
N LEU A 101 -5.22 2.29 1.68
CA LEU A 101 -4.83 3.06 0.50
C LEU A 101 -3.43 3.64 0.65
N SER A 102 -2.86 4.19 -0.41
CA SER A 102 -1.66 5.04 -0.31
C SER A 102 -1.94 6.48 -0.74
N ILE A 103 -1.12 7.40 -0.25
CA ILE A 103 -1.12 8.80 -0.70
C ILE A 103 -0.02 8.96 -1.75
N ALA A 104 -0.36 9.50 -2.92
CA ALA A 104 0.61 9.89 -3.93
C ALA A 104 1.43 11.08 -3.44
N TRP A 105 2.71 10.84 -3.16
CA TRP A 105 3.62 11.89 -2.68
C TRP A 105 3.65 13.06 -3.68
N ALA A 106 3.82 12.76 -4.97
CA ALA A 106 3.82 13.78 -6.03
C ALA A 106 2.47 14.51 -6.20
N ARG A 107 1.38 14.02 -5.60
CA ARG A 107 0.09 14.73 -5.58
C ARG A 107 0.00 15.72 -4.42
N ILE A 108 0.76 15.51 -3.33
CA ILE A 108 0.86 16.44 -2.20
C ILE A 108 1.97 17.48 -2.44
N TYR A 109 3.15 17.00 -2.81
CA TYR A 109 4.31 17.82 -3.17
C TYR A 109 4.79 17.43 -4.57
N PRO A 110 4.45 18.19 -5.62
CA PRO A 110 4.71 17.82 -7.02
C PRO A 110 6.18 17.52 -7.33
N ASP A 111 7.05 18.31 -6.72
CA ASP A 111 8.50 18.18 -6.83
C ASP A 111 9.13 17.30 -5.73
N GLY A 112 8.29 16.79 -4.82
CA GLY A 112 8.64 15.95 -3.68
C GLY A 112 9.15 16.69 -2.44
N TYR A 113 9.69 17.90 -2.61
CA TYR A 113 10.16 18.71 -1.48
C TYR A 113 8.99 19.36 -0.73
N LYS A 114 9.07 19.35 0.61
CA LYS A 114 8.12 20.07 1.45
C LYS A 114 8.15 21.58 1.14
N THR A 115 6.99 22.14 0.87
CA THR A 115 6.71 23.58 0.81
C THR A 115 5.72 23.96 1.91
N GLU A 116 5.61 25.26 2.21
CA GLU A 116 4.61 25.80 3.15
C GLU A 116 3.18 25.46 2.70
N GLU A 117 2.92 25.61 1.40
CA GLU A 117 1.62 25.31 0.80
C GLU A 117 1.72 24.02 -0.01
N PRO A 118 1.22 22.87 0.51
CA PRO A 118 1.07 21.66 -0.29
C PRO A 118 0.03 21.87 -1.40
N ASN A 119 0.02 21.02 -2.42
CA ASN A 119 -0.96 21.10 -3.49
C ASN A 119 -2.39 20.95 -2.92
N ALA A 120 -3.13 22.07 -2.88
CA ALA A 120 -4.45 22.15 -2.26
C ALA A 120 -5.46 21.17 -2.86
N ARG A 121 -5.39 20.90 -4.18
CA ARG A 121 -6.31 19.97 -4.86
C ARG A 121 -6.01 18.52 -4.49
N GLY A 122 -4.73 18.15 -4.43
CA GLY A 122 -4.29 16.85 -3.91
C GLY A 122 -4.71 16.62 -2.46
N VAL A 123 -4.51 17.62 -1.60
CA VAL A 123 -4.95 17.56 -0.20
C VAL A 123 -6.47 17.42 -0.08
N ALA A 124 -7.23 18.18 -0.88
CA ALA A 124 -8.68 18.11 -0.88
C ALA A 124 -9.20 16.72 -1.30
N TYR A 125 -8.59 16.10 -2.32
CA TYR A 125 -8.92 14.75 -2.75
C TYR A 125 -8.82 13.73 -1.59
N TYR A 126 -7.66 13.64 -0.93
CA TYR A 126 -7.49 12.69 0.18
C TYR A 126 -8.36 13.04 1.39
N LYS A 127 -8.54 14.33 1.73
CA LYS A 127 -9.45 14.71 2.84
C LYS A 127 -10.87 14.25 2.56
N ASN A 128 -11.37 14.42 1.34
CA ASN A 128 -12.72 14.01 0.96
C ASN A 128 -12.88 12.49 1.01
N LEU A 129 -11.93 11.74 0.44
CA LEU A 129 -11.92 10.28 0.48
C LEU A 129 -11.90 9.75 1.92
N LEU A 130 -10.95 10.20 2.74
CA LEU A 130 -10.78 9.74 4.12
C LEU A 130 -11.99 10.05 5.00
N ARG A 131 -12.57 11.26 4.87
CA ARG A 131 -13.79 11.63 5.61
C ARG A 131 -14.99 10.80 5.20
N SER A 132 -15.13 10.49 3.91
CA SER A 132 -16.25 9.70 3.41
C SER A 132 -16.19 8.26 3.91
N LEU A 133 -15.00 7.65 3.93
CA LEU A 133 -14.80 6.32 4.53
C LEU A 133 -15.18 6.33 6.02
N ARG A 134 -14.67 7.31 6.78
CA ARG A 134 -14.97 7.45 8.22
C ARG A 134 -16.45 7.65 8.49
N ALA A 135 -17.15 8.43 7.67
CA ALA A 135 -18.59 8.65 7.79
C ALA A 135 -19.42 7.36 7.62
N LEU A 136 -18.87 6.37 6.92
CA LEU A 136 -19.48 5.06 6.71
C LEU A 136 -18.99 4.00 7.71
N GLY A 137 -18.20 4.38 8.72
CA GLY A 137 -17.65 3.45 9.71
C GLY A 137 -16.48 2.62 9.21
N ILE A 138 -15.97 2.89 8.01
CA ILE A 138 -14.79 2.22 7.44
C ILE A 138 -13.54 2.94 7.95
N GLU A 139 -12.60 2.20 8.53
CA GLU A 139 -11.36 2.74 9.08
C GLU A 139 -10.26 2.83 8.00
N PRO A 140 -9.81 4.04 7.62
CA PRO A 140 -8.72 4.17 6.67
C PRO A 140 -7.40 3.69 7.27
N MET A 141 -6.67 2.88 6.49
CA MET A 141 -5.30 2.49 6.75
C MET A 141 -4.41 3.09 5.67
N VAL A 142 -3.61 4.10 6.01
CA VAL A 142 -2.91 4.92 5.02
C VAL A 142 -1.45 4.55 4.92
N THR A 143 -1.02 4.20 3.71
CA THR A 143 0.37 3.99 3.32
C THR A 143 0.95 5.31 2.80
N LEU A 144 2.00 5.83 3.43
CA LEU A 144 2.62 7.11 3.02
C LEU A 144 3.42 6.99 1.73
N TYR A 145 4.09 5.86 1.50
CA TYR A 145 4.86 5.60 0.29
C TYR A 145 4.62 4.20 -0.27
N HIS A 146 4.20 4.15 -1.53
CA HIS A 146 3.94 2.90 -2.25
C HIS A 146 4.58 2.96 -3.65
N TRP A 147 5.92 3.10 -3.64
CA TRP A 147 6.81 2.99 -4.80
C TRP A 147 6.75 4.15 -5.80
N ASP A 148 5.93 5.16 -5.53
CA ASP A 148 5.57 6.26 -6.41
C ASP A 148 6.38 7.54 -6.11
N LEU A 149 7.71 7.40 -6.06
CA LEU A 149 8.62 8.51 -5.73
C LEU A 149 8.42 9.66 -6.73
N PRO A 150 8.33 10.93 -6.28
CA PRO A 150 8.37 12.08 -7.16
C PRO A 150 9.64 12.04 -8.01
N GLN A 151 9.48 12.07 -9.33
CA GLN A 151 10.55 11.85 -10.29
C GLN A 151 11.67 12.89 -10.14
N LYS A 152 11.33 14.10 -9.73
CA LYS A 152 12.31 15.15 -9.44
C LYS A 152 13.32 14.76 -8.36
N LEU A 153 12.92 14.02 -7.32
CA LEU A 153 13.84 13.53 -6.29
C LEU A 153 14.79 12.45 -6.85
N GLN A 154 14.31 11.65 -7.82
CA GLN A 154 15.16 10.71 -8.55
C GLN A 154 16.17 11.45 -9.44
N ASP A 155 15.76 12.53 -10.11
CA ASP A 155 16.61 13.32 -11.01
C ASP A 155 17.66 14.13 -10.23
N ASP A 156 17.27 14.79 -9.14
CA ASP A 156 18.13 15.72 -8.42
C ASP A 156 19.28 15.02 -7.67
N PHE A 157 19.05 13.79 -7.16
CA PHE A 157 20.05 13.10 -6.33
C PHE A 157 19.99 11.57 -6.35
N GLY A 158 19.21 10.96 -7.24
CA GLY A 158 19.13 9.49 -7.34
C GLY A 158 18.13 8.82 -6.39
N GLY A 159 17.20 9.59 -5.81
CA GLY A 159 16.10 9.04 -5.01
C GLY A 159 16.57 8.26 -3.80
N TRP A 160 16.13 7.00 -3.67
CA TRP A 160 16.41 6.16 -2.50
C TRP A 160 17.88 5.76 -2.34
N LEU A 161 18.74 5.99 -3.34
CA LEU A 161 20.18 5.76 -3.20
C LEU A 161 20.88 6.84 -2.34
N SER A 162 20.27 8.01 -2.20
CA SER A 162 20.83 9.14 -1.47
C SER A 162 20.31 9.20 -0.02
N PRO A 163 21.16 9.41 0.98
CA PRO A 163 20.71 9.59 2.37
C PRO A 163 19.84 10.84 2.57
N LYS A 164 19.87 11.81 1.64
CA LYS A 164 19.01 13.01 1.68
C LYS A 164 17.52 12.68 1.71
N ILE A 165 17.13 11.54 1.11
CA ILE A 165 15.73 11.13 1.05
C ILE A 165 15.11 10.89 2.42
N VAL A 166 15.93 10.56 3.43
CA VAL A 166 15.47 10.26 4.80
C VAL A 166 14.78 11.48 5.41
N ASP A 167 15.37 12.65 5.25
CA ASP A 167 14.84 13.89 5.81
C ASP A 167 13.66 14.40 4.98
N ILE A 168 13.77 14.32 3.66
CA ILE A 168 12.72 14.75 2.72
C ILE A 168 11.45 13.91 2.90
N PHE A 169 11.58 12.59 3.04
CA PHE A 169 10.45 11.71 3.34
C PHE A 169 9.86 12.00 4.72
N ALA A 170 10.70 12.26 5.73
CA ALA A 170 10.24 12.56 7.08
C ALA A 170 9.42 13.87 7.14
N ASP A 171 9.81 14.88 6.37
CA ASP A 171 9.05 16.13 6.25
C ASP A 171 7.70 15.92 5.54
N TYR A 172 7.68 15.15 4.46
CA TYR A 172 6.44 14.74 3.79
C TYR A 172 5.51 13.92 4.73
N ALA A 173 6.08 12.97 5.48
CA ALA A 173 5.33 12.17 6.45
C ALA A 173 4.72 13.05 7.55
N ARG A 174 5.48 14.01 8.08
CA ARG A 174 4.99 15.00 9.05
C ARG A 174 3.78 15.77 8.49
N THR A 175 3.89 16.30 7.28
CA THR A 175 2.76 16.98 6.61
C THR A 175 1.53 16.09 6.52
N CYS A 176 1.69 14.80 6.15
CA CYS A 176 0.56 13.88 6.09
C CYS A 176 -0.08 13.63 7.46
N PHE A 177 0.72 13.50 8.51
CA PHE A 177 0.22 13.36 9.88
C PHE A 177 -0.55 14.60 10.36
N GLU A 178 -0.09 15.80 10.00
CA GLU A 178 -0.75 17.07 10.29
C GLU A 178 -2.10 17.19 9.56
N LEU A 179 -2.09 16.90 8.26
CA LEU A 179 -3.25 17.12 7.39
C LEU A 179 -4.37 16.09 7.57
N PHE A 180 -4.02 14.83 7.85
CA PHE A 180 -4.96 13.71 7.80
C PHE A 180 -5.04 12.90 9.11
N GLY A 181 -4.26 13.26 10.14
CA GLY A 181 -4.20 12.51 11.40
C GLY A 181 -5.49 12.48 12.23
N ASN A 182 -6.45 13.37 11.93
CA ASN A 182 -7.76 13.34 12.55
C ASN A 182 -8.59 12.13 12.06
N GLU A 183 -8.53 11.85 10.76
CA GLU A 183 -9.27 10.78 10.09
C GLU A 183 -8.52 9.43 10.11
N VAL A 184 -7.19 9.43 10.25
CA VAL A 184 -6.35 8.23 10.10
C VAL A 184 -5.76 7.77 11.42
N LYS A 185 -6.05 6.51 11.79
CA LYS A 185 -5.50 5.85 12.99
C LYS A 185 -4.47 4.76 12.69
N TRP A 186 -4.41 4.27 11.45
CA TRP A 186 -3.42 3.29 11.03
C TRP A 186 -2.55 3.87 9.92
N TRP A 187 -1.28 4.10 10.24
CA TRP A 187 -0.28 4.58 9.33
C TRP A 187 0.69 3.46 8.96
N ILE A 188 0.96 3.32 7.68
CA ILE A 188 2.03 2.50 7.15
C ILE A 188 3.02 3.46 6.51
N THR A 189 4.27 3.49 6.95
CA THR A 189 5.22 4.43 6.35
C THR A 189 5.57 4.03 4.92
N ILE A 190 5.92 2.76 4.72
CA ILE A 190 6.50 2.26 3.46
C ILE A 190 5.91 0.88 3.19
N ASN A 191 5.41 0.68 1.96
CA ASN A 191 5.04 -0.64 1.46
C ASN A 191 6.25 -1.34 0.88
N GLU A 192 6.51 -2.57 1.33
CA GLU A 192 7.39 -3.54 0.68
C GLU A 192 8.76 -2.96 0.29
N PRO A 193 9.60 -2.57 1.27
CA PRO A 193 10.94 -2.06 1.01
C PRO A 193 11.80 -2.95 0.10
N LYS A 194 11.61 -4.27 0.16
CA LYS A 194 12.33 -5.20 -0.71
C LYS A 194 12.03 -4.90 -2.17
N GLN A 195 10.78 -4.68 -2.55
CA GLN A 195 10.42 -4.38 -3.94
C GLN A 195 11.01 -3.04 -4.38
N ILE A 196 10.95 -2.01 -3.53
CA ILE A 196 11.57 -0.71 -3.83
C ILE A 196 13.05 -0.88 -4.13
N CYS A 197 13.76 -1.65 -3.31
CA CYS A 197 15.22 -1.70 -3.35
C CYS A 197 15.80 -2.77 -4.27
N GLU A 198 15.25 -3.99 -4.24
CA GLU A 198 15.72 -5.09 -5.08
C GLU A 198 15.13 -4.99 -6.50
N ALA A 199 13.83 -4.72 -6.65
CA ALA A 199 13.25 -4.59 -7.99
C ALA A 199 13.58 -3.23 -8.62
N GLY A 200 13.63 -2.14 -7.85
CA GLY A 200 13.93 -0.80 -8.36
C GLY A 200 15.42 -0.49 -8.58
N TYR A 201 16.29 -0.94 -7.66
CA TYR A 201 17.72 -0.61 -7.63
C TYR A 201 18.68 -1.82 -7.60
N GLY A 202 18.17 -3.05 -7.68
CA GLY A 202 18.95 -4.29 -7.76
C GLY A 202 18.87 -4.88 -9.16
N THR A 203 17.76 -5.57 -9.44
CA THR A 203 17.43 -6.18 -10.74
C THR A 203 16.97 -5.16 -11.78
N GLY A 204 16.47 -4.00 -11.35
CA GLY A 204 15.95 -2.96 -12.24
C GLY A 204 14.67 -3.37 -13.00
N GLY A 205 13.91 -4.33 -12.46
CA GLY A 205 12.63 -4.74 -13.02
C GLY A 205 11.50 -3.73 -12.79
N PHE A 206 11.55 -2.96 -11.70
CA PHE A 206 10.59 -1.91 -11.36
C PHE A 206 11.20 -0.53 -11.52
N ALA A 207 10.37 0.51 -11.58
CA ALA A 207 10.84 1.89 -11.55
C ALA A 207 11.77 2.14 -10.33
N PRO A 208 12.88 2.88 -10.47
CA PRO A 208 13.34 3.62 -11.66
C PRO A 208 14.09 2.77 -12.70
N GLY A 209 14.16 1.44 -12.54
CA GLY A 209 14.76 0.53 -13.51
C GLY A 209 16.28 0.53 -13.48
N ILE A 210 16.87 0.68 -12.29
CA ILE A 210 18.32 0.75 -12.09
C ILE A 210 18.88 -0.64 -11.78
N TYR A 211 19.81 -1.10 -12.60
CA TYR A 211 20.53 -2.35 -12.39
C TYR A 211 21.79 -2.11 -11.55
N SER A 212 21.73 -2.43 -10.26
CA SER A 212 22.86 -2.32 -9.32
C SER A 212 22.78 -3.37 -8.21
N PRO A 213 22.78 -4.67 -8.58
CA PRO A 213 22.61 -5.76 -7.62
C PRO A 213 23.74 -5.72 -6.58
N GLY A 214 23.38 -5.91 -5.31
CA GLY A 214 24.36 -5.97 -4.21
C GLY A 214 24.98 -4.64 -3.79
N VAL A 215 24.66 -3.52 -4.45
CA VAL A 215 25.12 -2.17 -4.05
C VAL A 215 23.95 -1.21 -3.94
N GLY A 216 23.19 -1.03 -5.03
CA GLY A 216 22.01 -0.17 -5.06
C GLY A 216 20.92 -0.65 -4.10
N SER A 217 20.64 -1.96 -4.10
CA SER A 217 19.62 -2.54 -3.23
C SER A 217 19.92 -2.35 -1.74
N TYR A 218 21.17 -2.53 -1.28
CA TYR A 218 21.53 -2.28 0.12
C TYR A 218 21.57 -0.80 0.51
N LYS A 219 22.02 0.08 -0.39
CA LYS A 219 21.98 1.54 -0.16
C LYS A 219 20.54 2.03 -0.01
N CYS A 220 19.67 1.60 -0.93
CA CYS A 220 18.24 1.85 -0.85
C CYS A 220 17.65 1.32 0.46
N ALA A 221 17.92 0.05 0.81
CA ALA A 221 17.36 -0.58 2.00
C ALA A 221 17.72 0.19 3.28
N LYS A 222 18.99 0.62 3.40
CA LYS A 222 19.44 1.46 4.51
C LYS A 222 18.61 2.75 4.61
N ASN A 223 18.46 3.48 3.52
CA ASN A 223 17.77 4.77 3.52
C ASN A 223 16.27 4.61 3.78
N VAL A 224 15.64 3.58 3.20
CA VAL A 224 14.22 3.25 3.43
C VAL A 224 13.95 2.95 4.91
N LEU A 225 14.82 2.19 5.58
CA LEU A 225 14.67 1.89 7.01
C LEU A 225 14.90 3.10 7.90
N LEU A 226 15.89 3.93 7.58
CA LEU A 226 16.12 5.19 8.30
C LEU A 226 14.95 6.15 8.13
N ALA A 227 14.37 6.23 6.91
CA ALA A 227 13.19 7.03 6.62
C ALA A 227 11.96 6.54 7.40
N HIS A 228 11.72 5.22 7.45
CA HIS A 228 10.69 4.63 8.30
C HIS A 228 10.89 4.99 9.78
N ALA A 229 12.08 4.74 10.32
CA ALA A 229 12.38 5.01 11.73
C ALA A 229 12.20 6.50 12.07
N LYS A 230 12.65 7.39 11.19
CA LYS A 230 12.50 8.84 11.38
C LYS A 230 11.02 9.25 11.37
N ALA A 231 10.23 8.77 10.40
CA ALA A 231 8.79 9.04 10.36
C ALA A 231 8.04 8.46 11.57
N TYR A 232 8.42 7.26 12.05
CA TYR A 232 7.89 6.67 13.28
C TYR A 232 8.16 7.58 14.48
N HIS A 233 9.40 8.03 14.66
CA HIS A 233 9.76 8.90 15.79
C HIS A 233 9.09 10.29 15.74
N ILE A 234 8.89 10.84 14.53
CA ILE A 234 8.09 12.06 14.37
C ILE A 234 6.66 11.81 14.86
N TYR A 235 6.00 10.75 14.38
CA TYR A 235 4.66 10.42 14.83
C TYR A 235 4.58 10.23 16.34
N ASP A 236 5.51 9.45 16.89
CA ASP A 236 5.57 9.10 18.31
C ASP A 236 5.67 10.34 19.21
N LYS A 237 6.55 11.28 18.85
CA LYS A 237 6.84 12.48 19.65
C LYS A 237 5.83 13.60 19.44
N GLU A 238 5.37 13.80 18.21
CA GLU A 238 4.63 15.00 17.83
C GLU A 238 3.11 14.72 17.70
N PHE A 239 2.70 13.49 17.38
CA PHE A 239 1.31 13.19 16.98
C PHE A 239 0.63 12.12 17.80
N ARG A 240 1.34 11.16 18.41
CA ARG A 240 0.71 9.99 19.06
C ARG A 240 -0.19 10.39 20.23
N GLN A 241 0.23 11.36 21.05
CA GLN A 241 -0.59 11.82 22.18
C GLN A 241 -1.92 12.43 21.71
N LYS A 242 -1.89 13.19 20.61
CA LYS A 242 -3.07 13.86 20.04
C LYS A 242 -3.97 12.91 19.26
N ASN A 243 -3.37 12.12 18.38
CA ASN A 243 -4.09 11.35 17.36
C ASN A 243 -4.33 9.89 17.78
N GLN A 244 -3.58 9.36 18.76
CA GLN A 244 -3.70 8.01 19.31
C GLN A 244 -3.67 6.89 18.25
N GLY A 245 -3.05 7.13 17.10
CA GLY A 245 -2.90 6.13 16.04
C GLY A 245 -1.66 5.26 16.22
N LYS A 246 -1.52 4.32 15.29
CA LYS A 246 -0.45 3.33 15.19
C LYS A 246 0.32 3.56 13.89
N VAL A 247 1.62 3.29 13.94
CA VAL A 247 2.52 3.43 12.80
C VAL A 247 3.24 2.10 12.62
N ALA A 248 3.25 1.60 11.40
CA ALA A 248 3.86 0.34 11.02
C ALA A 248 4.60 0.46 9.68
N ILE A 249 5.26 -0.63 9.30
CA ILE A 249 5.83 -0.86 7.97
C ILE A 249 5.26 -2.18 7.44
N VAL A 250 4.99 -2.26 6.14
CA VAL A 250 4.51 -3.50 5.51
C VAL A 250 5.67 -4.17 4.81
N ILE A 251 5.87 -5.46 5.10
CA ILE A 251 6.95 -6.29 4.57
C ILE A 251 6.34 -7.40 3.71
N ASP A 252 6.81 -7.55 2.48
CA ASP A 252 6.53 -8.72 1.66
C ASP A 252 7.60 -9.79 1.89
N SER A 253 7.17 -11.04 2.01
CA SER A 253 8.07 -12.17 2.06
C SER A 253 7.42 -13.40 1.46
N ASN A 254 8.22 -14.20 0.79
CA ASN A 254 7.83 -15.56 0.41
C ASN A 254 8.05 -16.47 1.61
N TRP A 255 7.24 -17.52 1.72
CA TRP A 255 7.56 -18.65 2.57
C TRP A 255 8.50 -19.59 1.82
N PHE A 256 9.59 -20.00 2.46
CA PHE A 256 10.58 -20.91 1.87
C PHE A 256 10.58 -22.22 2.63
N GLU A 257 10.27 -23.30 1.92
CA GLU A 257 10.39 -24.66 2.45
C GLU A 257 11.72 -25.27 2.01
N PRO A 258 12.36 -26.08 2.86
CA PRO A 258 13.59 -26.77 2.49
C PRO A 258 13.30 -27.80 1.39
N ALA A 259 14.19 -27.90 0.40
CA ALA A 259 14.05 -28.85 -0.71
C ALA A 259 14.10 -30.32 -0.27
N SER A 260 14.71 -30.60 0.89
CA SER A 260 14.74 -31.92 1.50
C SER A 260 14.96 -31.85 3.02
N ALA A 261 14.99 -33.00 3.69
CA ALA A 261 15.27 -33.08 5.13
C ALA A 261 16.75 -32.83 5.50
N LYS A 262 17.63 -32.69 4.50
CA LYS A 262 19.06 -32.45 4.69
C LYS A 262 19.30 -31.15 5.48
N PRO A 263 20.28 -31.10 6.41
CA PRO A 263 20.60 -29.88 7.15
C PRO A 263 20.88 -28.68 6.25
N GLU A 264 21.57 -28.88 5.13
CA GLU A 264 21.98 -27.79 4.22
C GLU A 264 20.78 -27.11 3.55
N ASP A 265 19.74 -27.88 3.22
CA ASP A 265 18.52 -27.36 2.61
C ASP A 265 17.66 -26.59 3.63
N LYS A 266 17.65 -27.02 4.90
CA LYS A 266 17.02 -26.30 6.00
C LYS A 266 17.70 -24.96 6.26
N GLU A 267 19.03 -24.94 6.26
CA GLU A 267 19.77 -23.69 6.37
C GLU A 267 19.56 -22.80 5.14
N ALA A 268 19.46 -23.37 3.94
CA ALA A 268 19.21 -22.60 2.72
C ALA A 268 17.82 -21.94 2.73
N SER A 269 16.76 -22.64 3.15
CA SER A 269 15.43 -22.05 3.28
C SER A 269 15.38 -20.95 4.33
N GLU A 270 16.06 -21.14 5.46
CA GLU A 270 16.16 -20.10 6.51
C GLU A 270 16.93 -18.88 6.01
N ARG A 271 18.06 -19.07 5.30
CA ARG A 271 18.79 -17.96 4.65
C ARG A 271 17.94 -17.24 3.61
N ALA A 272 17.08 -17.94 2.86
CA ALA A 272 16.20 -17.32 1.88
C ALA A 272 15.02 -16.56 2.51
N LEU A 273 14.56 -16.99 3.70
CA LEU A 273 13.52 -16.31 4.50
C LEU A 273 14.06 -15.06 5.21
N GLN A 274 15.23 -15.14 5.85
CA GLN A 274 16.13 -13.99 6.00
C GLN A 274 16.41 -13.44 4.58
N PHE A 275 17.06 -12.33 4.25
CA PHE A 275 17.05 -11.78 2.86
C PHE A 275 15.66 -11.43 2.26
N SER A 276 14.67 -12.34 2.16
CA SER A 276 13.31 -11.99 1.69
C SER A 276 12.56 -11.16 2.74
N ALA A 277 12.44 -11.63 3.99
CA ALA A 277 11.81 -10.87 5.07
C ALA A 277 12.77 -9.86 5.73
N SER A 278 14.08 -10.06 5.62
CA SER A 278 15.11 -9.22 6.26
C SER A 278 15.98 -8.41 5.31
N SER A 279 15.59 -8.24 4.04
CA SER A 279 16.09 -7.12 3.22
C SER A 279 15.69 -5.75 3.82
N THR A 280 14.77 -5.74 4.79
CA THR A 280 14.52 -4.65 5.75
C THR A 280 15.30 -4.71 7.05
N ARG A 281 16.27 -5.63 7.22
CA ARG A 281 17.09 -5.82 8.44
C ARG A 281 16.31 -5.68 9.77
N LEU A 282 15.01 -5.99 9.82
CA LEU A 282 14.23 -5.90 11.06
C LEU A 282 14.60 -7.02 12.05
N LEU A 283 15.12 -8.16 11.58
CA LEU A 283 15.51 -9.26 12.46
C LEU A 283 16.81 -8.99 13.24
N TRP A 284 17.78 -8.26 12.67
CA TRP A 284 18.95 -7.78 13.44
C TRP A 284 18.56 -6.69 14.43
N TYR A 285 17.61 -5.82 14.05
CA TYR A 285 17.07 -4.81 14.97
C TYR A 285 16.14 -5.39 16.04
N LYS A 286 15.60 -6.61 15.90
CA LYS A 286 14.88 -7.24 17.01
C LYS A 286 15.81 -7.47 18.20
N GLU A 287 17.08 -7.77 17.97
CA GLU A 287 18.11 -7.82 19.03
C GLU A 287 18.55 -6.42 19.50
N THR A 288 18.52 -5.40 18.63
CA THR A 288 18.94 -4.03 19.00
C THR A 288 17.82 -3.20 19.66
N LEU A 289 16.55 -3.48 19.35
CA LEU A 289 15.36 -2.81 19.90
C LEU A 289 14.86 -3.46 21.20
N THR A 290 15.35 -4.66 21.55
CA THR A 290 15.18 -5.26 22.88
C THR A 290 16.35 -4.98 23.83
N LEU A 291 17.31 -4.15 23.42
CA LEU A 291 18.50 -3.80 24.22
C LEU A 291 18.56 -2.31 24.62
N ASN A 292 17.41 -1.66 24.81
CA ASN A 292 17.29 -0.45 25.64
C ASN A 292 15.98 -0.46 26.42
#